data_AF-A0A7C2Z7W5-F1
#
_entry.id   AF-A0A7C2Z7W5-F1
#
_cell.length_a   1.000
_cell.length_b   1.000
_cell.length_c   1.000
_cell.angle_alpha   90.00
_cell.angle_beta   90.00
_cell.angle_gamma   90.00
#
_symmetry.space_group_name_H-M   'P 1'
#
loop_
_entity.id
_entity.type
_entity.pdbx_description
1 polymer ?
#
loop_
_entity_poly.entity_id
_entity_poly.type
_entity_poly.pdbx_seq_one_letter_code
_entity_poly.pdbx_strand_id
1 'polypeptide(L)'
;MVYDVAVIGAGPGGLFAALELIENSPGVSVAVIDKGFKIRQRNCPLSKVGRCICPVCHINHGVGGAGLFSSGIINLRPDVGGDLQELVGSWDLSYKLIDYIDGVFMRFGASKERVFEPKGEQFNEYQRMTAKVGAHLIPIKQHHIGTDGSVAVIDSFTTYLEKGGVNFLLGT
;
A
#
# COMPACT_ATOMS: atom_id res chain seq x y z
N MET A 1 16.65 -10.00 -22.45
CA MET A 1 16.33 -11.06 -21.47
C MET A 1 14.86 -11.41 -21.62
N VAL A 2 14.50 -12.67 -21.45
CA VAL A 2 13.10 -13.14 -21.50
C VAL A 2 12.68 -13.40 -20.05
N TYR A 3 11.49 -12.93 -19.67
CA TYR A 3 10.88 -13.19 -18.37
C TYR A 3 9.58 -13.95 -18.60
N ASP A 4 9.21 -14.84 -17.69
CA ASP A 4 7.95 -15.59 -17.75
C ASP A 4 6.77 -14.67 -17.42
N VAL A 5 6.97 -13.77 -16.45
CA VAL A 5 5.94 -12.81 -16.03
C VAL A 5 6.52 -11.40 -15.93
N ALA A 6 5.81 -10.43 -16.50
CA ALA A 6 6.08 -9.01 -16.35
C ALA A 6 4.93 -8.33 -15.60
N VAL A 7 5.24 -7.74 -14.45
CA VAL A 7 4.32 -6.95 -13.63
C VAL A 7 4.55 -5.47 -13.94
N ILE A 8 3.51 -4.79 -14.42
CA ILE A 8 3.60 -3.35 -14.78
C ILE A 8 3.09 -2.51 -13.61
N GLY A 9 4.00 -1.79 -12.99
CA GLY A 9 3.82 -0.94 -11.82
C GLY A 9 4.48 -1.51 -10.57
N ALA A 10 5.34 -0.72 -9.91
CA ALA A 10 6.01 -1.08 -8.66
C ALA A 10 5.32 -0.49 -7.42
N GLY A 11 4.01 -0.24 -7.50
CA GLY A 11 3.16 0.11 -6.35
C GLY A 11 2.74 -1.12 -5.53
N PRO A 12 1.93 -0.95 -4.46
CA PRO A 12 1.51 -2.06 -3.59
C PRO A 12 0.97 -3.27 -4.36
N GLY A 13 0.05 -3.08 -5.30
CA GLY A 13 -0.51 -4.20 -6.09
C GLY A 13 0.56 -4.99 -6.84
N GLY A 14 1.54 -4.32 -7.46
CA GLY A 14 2.62 -4.99 -8.17
C GLY A 14 3.62 -5.69 -7.24
N LEU A 15 3.92 -5.09 -6.08
CA LEU A 15 4.77 -5.72 -5.06
C LEU A 15 4.13 -6.98 -4.48
N PHE A 16 2.83 -6.94 -4.19
CA PHE A 16 2.08 -8.12 -3.72
C PHE A 16 1.94 -9.17 -4.82
N ALA A 17 1.70 -8.78 -6.09
CA ALA A 17 1.70 -9.74 -7.19
C ALA A 17 3.06 -10.46 -7.33
N ALA A 18 4.16 -9.72 -7.24
CA ALA A 18 5.50 -10.30 -7.26
C ALA A 18 5.76 -11.22 -6.05
N LEU A 19 5.28 -10.85 -4.86
CA LEU A 19 5.35 -11.69 -3.65
C LEU A 19 4.65 -13.04 -3.87
N GLU A 20 3.40 -13.00 -4.32
CA GLU A 20 2.61 -14.21 -4.57
C GLU A 20 3.28 -15.12 -5.61
N LEU A 21 3.86 -14.54 -6.66
CA LEU A 21 4.56 -15.30 -7.70
C LEU A 21 5.79 -16.01 -7.13
N ILE A 22 6.63 -15.33 -6.35
CA ILE A 22 7.84 -15.96 -5.81
C ILE A 22 7.57 -16.97 -4.70
N GLU A 23 6.50 -16.79 -3.91
CA GLU A 23 6.16 -17.70 -2.81
C GLU A 23 5.39 -18.94 -3.30
N ASN A 24 4.57 -18.82 -4.35
CA ASN A 24 3.70 -19.90 -4.80
C ASN A 24 4.10 -20.52 -6.15
N SER A 25 5.01 -19.91 -6.92
CA SER A 25 5.44 -20.38 -8.24
C SER A 25 6.97 -20.45 -8.35
N PRO A 26 7.62 -21.36 -7.61
CA PRO A 26 9.08 -21.46 -7.60
C PRO A 26 9.63 -21.73 -9.01
N GLY A 27 10.66 -20.97 -9.39
CA GLY A 27 11.32 -21.09 -10.69
C GLY A 27 10.78 -20.17 -11.80
N VAL A 28 9.68 -19.45 -11.55
CA VAL A 28 9.17 -18.43 -12.49
C VAL A 28 10.06 -17.19 -12.45
N SER A 29 10.53 -16.75 -13.61
CA SER A 29 11.29 -15.50 -13.74
C SER A 29 10.35 -14.29 -13.82
N VAL A 30 10.49 -13.36 -12.89
CA VAL A 30 9.58 -12.21 -12.72
C VAL A 30 10.33 -10.90 -12.92
N ALA A 31 9.79 -10.02 -13.76
CA ALA A 31 10.19 -8.62 -13.85
C ALA A 31 9.09 -7.70 -13.31
N VAL A 32 9.45 -6.73 -12.46
CA VAL A 32 8.58 -5.63 -12.06
C VAL A 32 9.07 -4.37 -12.76
N ILE A 33 8.19 -3.72 -13.52
CA ILE A 33 8.53 -2.58 -14.37
C ILE A 33 7.83 -1.33 -13.87
N ASP A 34 8.53 -0.22 -13.71
CA ASP A 34 7.89 1.06 -13.36
C ASP A 34 8.61 2.23 -14.04
N LYS A 35 7.84 3.23 -14.45
CA LYS A 35 8.39 4.45 -15.05
C LYS A 35 9.14 5.34 -14.08
N GLY A 36 8.91 5.18 -12.78
CA GLY A 36 9.66 5.86 -11.73
C GLY A 36 10.86 5.05 -11.25
N PHE A 37 11.51 5.54 -10.19
CA PHE A 37 12.81 5.05 -9.73
C PHE A 37 12.75 4.31 -8.39
N LYS A 38 13.91 3.82 -7.91
CA LYS A 38 14.04 3.28 -6.56
C LYS A 38 13.75 4.37 -5.52
N ILE A 39 13.32 3.95 -4.33
CA ILE A 39 12.89 4.82 -3.22
C ILE A 39 13.81 6.04 -3.01
N ARG A 40 15.12 5.81 -2.84
CA ARG A 40 16.11 6.88 -2.54
C ARG A 40 16.31 7.89 -3.68
N GLN A 41 15.94 7.53 -4.91
CA GLN A 41 16.07 8.39 -6.09
C GLN A 41 14.83 9.26 -6.30
N ARG A 42 13.72 8.96 -5.61
CA ARG A 42 12.45 9.67 -5.75
C ARG A 42 12.44 10.95 -4.90
N ASN A 43 12.93 12.05 -5.47
CA ASN A 43 12.97 13.34 -4.78
C ASN A 43 12.09 14.37 -5.49
N CYS A 44 10.99 14.78 -4.86
CA CYS A 44 10.11 15.80 -5.43
C CYS A 44 10.75 17.19 -5.33
N PRO A 45 10.94 17.93 -6.45
CA PRO A 45 11.53 19.26 -6.42
C PRO A 45 10.56 20.35 -5.95
N LEU A 46 9.28 20.02 -5.71
CA LEU A 46 8.22 20.98 -5.41
C LEU A 46 8.56 21.89 -4.22
N SER A 47 9.11 21.35 -3.14
CA SER A 47 9.48 22.13 -1.95
C SER A 47 10.64 23.11 -2.20
N LYS A 48 11.48 22.85 -3.21
CA LYS A 48 12.63 23.70 -3.57
C LYS A 48 12.31 24.70 -4.67
N VAL A 49 11.49 24.29 -5.64
CA VAL A 49 11.22 25.06 -6.88
C VAL A 49 9.84 25.74 -6.86
N GLY A 50 8.93 25.32 -5.96
CA GLY A 50 7.59 25.89 -5.82
C GLY A 50 6.60 25.47 -6.92
N ARG A 51 7.01 24.61 -7.86
CA ARG A 51 6.15 24.07 -8.92
C ARG A 51 6.56 22.65 -9.34
N CYS A 52 5.61 21.89 -9.89
CA CYS A 52 5.84 20.54 -10.40
C CYS A 52 6.62 20.58 -11.73
N ILE A 53 7.88 20.15 -11.72
CA ILE A 53 8.78 20.17 -12.89
C ILE A 53 9.38 18.80 -13.23
N CYS A 54 8.96 17.74 -12.53
CA CYS A 54 9.49 16.40 -12.75
C CYS A 54 8.93 15.82 -14.06
N PRO A 55 9.77 15.30 -14.98
CA PRO A 55 9.29 14.64 -16.20
C PRO A 55 8.42 13.42 -15.90
N VAL A 56 8.81 12.67 -14.85
CA VAL A 56 8.03 11.62 -14.21
C VAL A 56 7.84 11.98 -12.75
N CYS A 57 6.60 12.02 -12.28
CA CYS A 57 6.30 12.39 -10.89
C CYS A 57 6.94 11.43 -9.88
N HIS A 58 7.93 11.92 -9.13
CA HIS A 58 8.60 11.15 -8.06
C HIS A 58 7.66 10.82 -6.89
N ILE A 59 6.55 11.53 -6.72
CA ILE A 59 5.54 11.20 -5.71
C ILE A 59 4.66 10.04 -6.16
N ASN A 60 4.25 10.00 -7.42
CA ASN A 60 3.26 9.02 -7.90
C ASN A 60 3.88 7.74 -8.49
N HIS A 61 5.14 7.78 -8.92
CA HIS A 61 5.76 6.71 -9.69
C HIS A 61 7.09 6.25 -9.09
N GLY A 62 7.39 4.97 -9.27
CA GLY A 62 8.54 4.27 -8.73
C GLY A 62 8.17 3.24 -7.67
N VAL A 63 9.19 2.61 -7.08
CA VAL A 63 9.03 1.57 -6.06
C VAL A 63 8.23 2.09 -4.87
N GLY A 64 7.12 1.44 -4.53
CA GLY A 64 6.13 1.86 -3.52
C GLY A 64 4.96 2.69 -4.08
N GLY A 65 5.00 3.06 -5.36
CA GLY A 65 3.95 3.81 -6.04
C GLY A 65 3.59 5.13 -5.35
N ALA A 66 2.35 5.59 -5.55
CA ALA A 66 1.83 6.81 -4.96
C ALA A 66 1.64 6.73 -3.42
N GLY A 67 1.49 5.52 -2.89
CA GLY A 67 1.28 5.30 -1.45
C GLY A 67 2.52 5.57 -0.60
N LEU A 68 3.73 5.46 -1.17
CA LEU A 68 5.00 5.56 -0.44
C LEU A 68 5.16 6.85 0.37
N PHE A 69 4.86 7.99 -0.24
CA PHE A 69 5.03 9.31 0.39
C PHE A 69 3.72 9.88 0.95
N SER A 70 2.74 9.02 1.20
CA SER A 70 1.49 9.37 1.86
C SER A 70 1.65 9.31 3.39
N SER A 71 0.57 9.56 4.13
CA SER A 71 0.51 9.34 5.58
C SER A 71 0.64 7.87 6.00
N GLY A 72 0.62 6.91 5.06
CA GLY A 72 0.79 5.48 5.37
C GLY A 72 -0.34 4.94 6.23
N ILE A 73 -1.58 5.34 5.96
CA ILE A 73 -2.78 4.86 6.66
C ILE A 73 -3.39 3.74 5.84
N ILE A 74 -3.61 2.59 6.47
CA ILE A 74 -4.33 1.45 5.91
C ILE A 74 -5.69 1.36 6.59
N ASN A 75 -6.77 1.47 5.80
CA ASN A 75 -8.12 1.25 6.28
C ASN A 75 -8.37 -0.26 6.33
N LEU A 76 -8.63 -0.79 7.53
CA LEU A 76 -8.88 -2.21 7.76
C LEU A 76 -10.38 -2.52 7.70
N ARG A 77 -11.02 -2.10 6.61
CA ARG A 77 -12.46 -2.26 6.40
C ARG A 77 -12.80 -2.41 4.90
N PRO A 78 -13.56 -3.43 4.48
CA PRO A 78 -13.81 -3.76 3.07
C PRO A 78 -14.47 -2.67 2.21
N ASP A 79 -15.32 -1.85 2.81
CA ASP A 79 -16.17 -0.82 2.19
C ASP A 79 -15.55 0.59 2.25
N VAL A 80 -14.24 0.69 2.51
CA VAL A 80 -13.53 1.98 2.62
C VAL A 80 -12.33 2.03 1.67
N GLY A 81 -12.28 3.05 0.83
CA GLY A 81 -11.27 3.19 -0.23
C GLY A 81 -11.61 2.43 -1.51
N GLY A 82 -12.78 1.79 -1.54
CA GLY A 82 -13.36 1.00 -2.62
C GLY A 82 -14.39 0.02 -2.03
N ASP A 83 -15.03 -0.76 -2.88
CA ASP A 83 -16.06 -1.73 -2.48
C ASP A 83 -15.54 -3.17 -2.61
N LEU A 84 -14.54 -3.52 -1.79
CA LEU A 84 -13.87 -4.82 -1.88
C LEU A 84 -14.83 -5.98 -1.62
N GLN A 85 -15.76 -5.83 -0.68
CA GLN A 85 -16.84 -6.77 -0.41
C GLN A 85 -17.70 -7.08 -1.64
N GLU A 86 -17.91 -6.09 -2.51
CA GLU A 86 -18.69 -6.27 -3.75
C GLU A 86 -17.87 -6.96 -4.82
N LEU A 87 -16.60 -6.55 -4.99
CA LEU A 87 -15.68 -7.16 -5.94
C LEU A 87 -15.42 -8.64 -5.65
N VAL A 88 -15.31 -8.98 -4.36
CA VAL A 88 -15.05 -10.35 -3.90
C VAL A 88 -16.36 -11.13 -3.73
N GLY A 89 -17.49 -10.45 -3.52
CA GLY A 89 -18.79 -11.06 -3.24
C GLY A 89 -18.90 -11.66 -1.82
N SER A 90 -17.99 -11.33 -0.91
CA SER A 90 -17.99 -11.84 0.46
C SER A 90 -17.27 -10.90 1.43
N TRP A 91 -17.98 -10.47 2.48
CA TRP A 91 -17.42 -9.67 3.56
C TRP A 91 -16.30 -10.42 4.31
N ASP A 92 -16.53 -11.68 4.66
CA ASP A 92 -15.57 -12.49 5.43
C ASP A 92 -14.27 -12.70 4.65
N LEU A 93 -14.36 -12.96 3.34
CA LEU A 93 -13.17 -13.10 2.52
C LEU A 93 -12.43 -11.76 2.36
N SER A 94 -13.17 -10.66 2.20
CA SER A 94 -12.56 -9.33 2.13
C SER A 94 -11.82 -8.96 3.42
N TYR A 95 -12.36 -9.27 4.60
CA TYR A 95 -11.64 -9.09 5.85
C TYR A 95 -10.37 -9.95 5.93
N LYS A 96 -10.44 -11.22 5.53
CA LYS A 96 -9.25 -12.09 5.48
C LYS A 96 -8.16 -11.56 4.54
N LEU A 97 -8.54 -11.01 3.39
CA LEU A 97 -7.59 -10.39 2.45
C LEU A 97 -6.96 -9.12 3.02
N ILE A 98 -7.74 -8.29 3.71
CA ILE A 98 -7.24 -7.11 4.41
C ILE A 98 -6.26 -7.51 5.51
N ASP A 99 -6.60 -8.48 6.35
CA ASP A 99 -5.74 -8.98 7.41
C ASP A 99 -4.44 -9.59 6.85
N TYR A 100 -4.52 -10.28 5.70
CA TYR A 100 -3.36 -10.77 4.98
C TYR A 100 -2.43 -9.64 4.54
N ILE A 101 -2.98 -8.63 3.87
CA ILE A 101 -2.22 -7.46 3.40
C ILE A 101 -1.56 -6.73 4.57
N ASP A 102 -2.30 -6.48 5.65
CA ASP A 102 -1.78 -5.84 6.86
C ASP A 102 -0.68 -6.70 7.51
N GLY A 103 -0.88 -8.02 7.55
CA GLY A 103 0.10 -9.00 8.01
C GLY A 103 1.42 -8.95 7.25
N VAL A 104 1.35 -8.82 5.93
CA VAL A 104 2.54 -8.66 5.08
C VAL A 104 3.26 -7.35 5.39
N PHE A 105 2.55 -6.23 5.52
CA PHE A 105 3.19 -4.98 5.93
C PHE A 105 3.85 -5.06 7.30
N MET A 106 3.22 -5.75 8.27
CA MET A 106 3.81 -6.01 9.58
C MET A 106 5.07 -6.89 9.49
N ARG A 107 5.06 -7.92 8.63
CA ARG A 107 6.24 -8.77 8.36
C ARG A 107 7.45 -7.94 7.88
N PHE A 108 7.20 -6.87 7.13
CA PHE A 108 8.25 -5.99 6.60
C PHE A 108 8.55 -4.75 7.44
N GLY A 109 7.94 -4.60 8.62
CA GLY A 109 8.35 -3.60 9.62
C GLY A 109 7.28 -2.59 10.03
N ALA A 110 6.02 -2.75 9.59
CA ALA A 110 4.93 -1.92 10.10
C ALA A 110 4.65 -2.25 11.59
N SER A 111 4.39 -1.22 12.39
CA SER A 111 4.26 -1.38 13.85
C SER A 111 2.90 -1.95 14.26
N LYS A 112 2.91 -3.08 14.94
CA LYS A 112 1.70 -3.72 15.51
C LYS A 112 0.93 -2.83 16.49
N GLU A 113 1.59 -1.84 17.08
CA GLU A 113 1.03 -1.00 18.14
C GLU A 113 0.29 0.23 17.58
N ARG A 114 0.49 0.58 16.31
CA ARG A 114 -0.10 1.79 15.69
C ARG A 114 -1.41 1.48 14.98
N VAL A 115 -2.28 0.73 15.66
CA VAL A 115 -3.62 0.38 15.18
C VAL A 115 -4.65 1.12 16.02
N PHE A 116 -5.49 1.91 15.35
CA PHE A 116 -6.46 2.80 15.97
C PHE A 116 -7.86 2.41 15.53
N GLU A 117 -8.79 2.36 16.48
CA GLU A 117 -10.19 2.07 16.21
C GLU A 117 -11.06 3.03 17.03
N PRO A 118 -11.89 3.86 16.40
CA PRO A 118 -12.83 4.72 17.10
C PRO A 118 -13.83 3.87 17.90
N LYS A 119 -13.87 4.03 19.22
CA LYS A 119 -14.76 3.30 20.12
C LYS A 119 -15.06 4.09 21.39
N GLY A 120 -16.06 3.64 22.15
CA GLY A 120 -16.42 4.19 23.45
C GLY A 120 -17.55 5.21 23.41
N GLU A 121 -17.95 5.71 24.59
CA GLU A 121 -19.14 6.55 24.75
C GLU A 121 -19.11 7.83 23.92
N GLN A 122 -17.94 8.47 23.83
CA GLN A 122 -17.78 9.69 23.04
C GLN A 122 -18.04 9.43 21.55
N PHE A 123 -17.53 8.32 21.00
CA PHE A 123 -17.79 7.94 19.62
C PHE A 123 -19.27 7.62 19.38
N ASN A 124 -19.90 6.90 20.32
CA ASN A 124 -21.34 6.61 20.26
C ASN A 124 -22.17 7.89 20.27
N GLU A 125 -21.77 8.91 21.04
CA GLU A 125 -22.43 10.21 21.03
C GLU A 125 -22.29 10.89 19.66
N TYR A 126 -21.10 10.89 19.06
CA TYR A 126 -20.92 11.41 17.71
C TYR A 126 -21.75 10.65 16.65
N GLN A 127 -21.90 9.33 16.78
CA GLN A 127 -22.80 8.56 15.93
C GLN A 127 -24.26 9.00 16.11
N ARG A 128 -24.72 9.21 17.34
CA ARG A 128 -26.08 9.73 17.60
C ARG A 128 -26.28 11.12 17.01
N MET A 129 -25.30 12.02 17.15
CA MET A 129 -25.37 13.37 16.61
C MET A 129 -25.40 13.39 15.08
N THR A 130 -24.59 12.57 14.42
CA THR A 130 -24.55 12.48 12.95
C THR A 130 -25.82 11.86 12.39
N ALA A 131 -26.37 10.83 13.05
CA ALA A 131 -27.63 10.20 12.64
C ALA A 131 -28.81 11.20 12.64
N LYS A 132 -28.86 12.16 13.58
CA LYS A 132 -29.90 13.19 13.64
C LYS A 132 -29.97 14.09 12.40
N VAL A 133 -28.87 14.22 11.67
CA VAL A 133 -28.79 15.00 10.43
C VAL A 133 -28.78 14.13 9.17
N GLY A 134 -29.10 12.83 9.30
CA GLY A 134 -29.11 11.89 8.19
C GLY A 134 -27.71 11.47 7.70
N ALA A 135 -26.67 11.71 8.50
CA ALA A 135 -25.30 11.28 8.20
C ALA A 135 -24.95 10.00 8.96
N HIS A 136 -24.04 9.20 8.40
CA HIS A 136 -23.51 7.99 9.04
C HIS A 136 -22.04 8.13 9.36
N LEU A 137 -21.69 7.99 10.63
CA LEU A 137 -20.30 7.93 11.07
C LEU A 137 -19.83 6.47 11.12
N ILE A 138 -18.93 6.12 10.22
CA ILE A 138 -18.39 4.76 10.06
C ILE A 138 -17.19 4.57 10.99
N PRO A 139 -17.21 3.58 11.90
CA PRO A 139 -16.02 3.20 12.67
C PRO A 139 -15.06 2.45 11.73
N ILE A 140 -13.89 3.05 11.51
CA ILE A 140 -12.84 2.47 10.65
C ILE A 140 -11.65 2.13 11.55
N LYS A 141 -11.31 0.85 11.62
CA LYS A 141 -10.03 0.42 12.20
C LYS A 141 -8.93 0.77 11.21
N GLN A 142 -7.90 1.47 11.67
CA GLN A 142 -6.83 2.00 10.83
C GLN A 142 -5.47 1.62 11.38
N HIS A 143 -4.59 1.12 10.52
CA HIS A 143 -3.17 0.96 10.83
C HIS A 143 -2.41 2.16 10.28
N HIS A 144 -1.70 2.87 11.15
CA HIS A 144 -0.89 4.03 10.78
C HIS A 144 0.61 3.68 10.78
N ILE A 145 1.14 3.43 9.58
CA ILE A 145 2.56 3.18 9.34
C ILE A 145 3.35 4.49 9.43
N GLY A 146 2.80 5.58 8.90
CA GLY A 146 3.49 6.87 8.78
C GLY A 146 4.38 6.92 7.53
N THR A 147 4.75 8.12 7.09
CA THR A 147 5.54 8.32 5.86
C THR A 147 6.93 7.69 5.96
N ASP A 148 7.70 8.00 7.01
CA ASP A 148 9.04 7.42 7.21
C ASP A 148 8.99 5.89 7.39
N GLY A 149 7.95 5.41 8.09
CA GLY A 149 7.68 3.98 8.24
C GLY A 149 7.37 3.31 6.90
N SER A 150 6.61 3.98 6.02
CA SER A 150 6.25 3.46 4.70
C SER A 150 7.50 3.29 3.83
N VAL A 151 8.44 4.24 3.90
CA VAL A 151 9.76 4.14 3.24
C VAL A 151 10.49 2.88 3.72
N ALA A 152 10.62 2.68 5.03
CA ALA A 152 11.33 1.54 5.58
C ALA A 152 10.67 0.19 5.24
N VAL A 153 9.33 0.11 5.35
CA VAL A 153 8.56 -1.09 5.05
C VAL A 153 8.69 -1.49 3.59
N ILE A 154 8.53 -0.53 2.66
CA ILE A 154 8.64 -0.83 1.23
C ILE A 154 10.09 -1.15 0.83
N ASP A 155 11.10 -0.53 1.44
CA ASP A 155 12.52 -0.86 1.19
C ASP A 155 12.83 -2.30 1.62
N SER A 156 12.35 -2.70 2.80
CA SER A 156 12.44 -4.07 3.33
C SER A 156 11.73 -5.08 2.44
N PHE A 157 10.49 -4.76 2.02
CA PHE A 157 9.70 -5.60 1.14
C PHE A 157 10.36 -5.78 -0.24
N THR A 158 10.80 -4.69 -0.86
CA THR A 158 11.47 -4.73 -2.18
C THR A 158 12.79 -5.51 -2.09
N THR A 159 13.57 -5.34 -1.02
CA THR A 159 14.81 -6.10 -0.78
C THR A 159 14.54 -7.60 -0.69
N TYR A 160 13.45 -8.00 -0.04
CA TYR A 160 13.03 -9.40 0.01
C TYR A 160 12.71 -9.95 -1.38
N LEU A 161 11.96 -9.19 -2.19
CA LEU A 161 11.63 -9.58 -3.57
C LEU A 161 12.88 -9.70 -4.46
N GLU A 162 13.81 -8.73 -4.38
CA GLU A 162 15.08 -8.77 -5.11
C GLU A 162 15.91 -10.01 -4.72
N LYS A 163 15.99 -10.34 -3.43
CA LYS A 163 16.65 -11.57 -2.96
C LYS A 163 15.95 -12.85 -3.41
N GLY A 164 14.63 -12.80 -3.61
CA GLY A 164 13.82 -13.85 -4.20
C GLY A 164 13.98 -13.99 -5.72
N GLY A 165 14.80 -13.16 -6.37
CA GLY A 165 15.07 -13.22 -7.80
C GLY A 165 14.17 -12.34 -8.67
N VAL A 166 13.32 -11.49 -8.07
CA VAL A 166 12.53 -10.50 -8.82
C VAL A 166 13.44 -9.42 -9.36
N ASN A 167 13.34 -9.14 -10.66
CA ASN A 167 14.14 -8.09 -11.31
C ASN A 167 13.32 -6.80 -11.46
N PHE A 168 13.82 -5.69 -10.92
CA PHE A 168 13.17 -4.38 -11.01
C PHE A 168 13.73 -3.56 -12.17
N LEU A 169 12.92 -3.35 -13.21
CA LEU A 169 13.23 -2.50 -14.36
C LEU A 169 12.59 -1.13 -14.16
N LEU A 170 13.39 -0.16 -13.72
CA LEU A 170 12.91 1.14 -13.23
C LEU A 170 13.36 2.28 -14.16
N GLY A 171 12.57 3.35 -14.23
CA GLY A 171 12.82 4.49 -15.10
C GLY A 171 12.55 4.19 -16.58
N THR A 172 11.66 3.23 -16.86
CA THR A 172 11.27 2.77 -18.21
C THR A 172 9.87 3.22 -18.58
#